data_AF-A0A3D2IJB2-F1
#
_entry.id   AF-A0A3D2IJB2-F1
#
_cell.length_a   1.000
_cell.length_b   1.000
_cell.length_c   1.000
_cell.angle_alpha   90.00
_cell.angle_beta   90.00
_cell.angle_gamma   90.00
#
_symmetry.space_group_name_H-M   'P 1'
#
loop_
_entity.id
_entity.type
_entity.pdbx_description
1 polymer ?
#
loop_
_entity_poly.entity_id
_entity_poly.type
_entity_poly.pdbx_seq_one_letter_code
_entity_poly.pdbx_strand_id
1 'polypeptide(L)' 'KLGVPAKIAELLAIRGIETYDDAKLFFRPTIDRIHDPFLMKDMDQGADRLALAIRNGERVLVYGDYDVDGTTATSCLY' A
#
# COMPACT_ATOMS: atom_id res chain seq x y z
N LYS A 1 24.48 -11.81 -11.10
CA LYS A 1 23.89 -11.15 -12.29
C LYS A 1 22.37 -11.27 -12.20
N LEU A 2 21.60 -10.23 -12.56
CA LEU A 2 20.14 -10.16 -12.41
C LEU A 2 19.35 -11.08 -13.36
N GLY A 3 19.97 -11.62 -14.42
CA GLY A 3 19.29 -12.51 -15.36
C GLY A 3 18.26 -11.82 -16.25
N VAL A 4 18.24 -10.49 -16.28
CA VAL A 4 17.31 -9.67 -17.09
C VAL A 4 18.02 -9.08 -18.32
N PRO A 5 17.30 -8.77 -19.40
CA PRO A 5 17.86 -8.07 -20.56
C PRO A 5 18.51 -6.73 -20.20
N ALA A 6 19.52 -6.30 -20.95
CA ALA A 6 20.27 -5.07 -20.68
C ALA A 6 19.38 -3.82 -20.57
N LYS A 7 18.36 -3.71 -21.44
CA LYS A 7 17.37 -2.61 -21.39
C LYS A 7 16.58 -2.57 -20.07
N ILE A 8 16.28 -3.73 -19.48
CA ILE A 8 15.57 -3.78 -18.18
C ILE A 8 16.49 -3.31 -17.06
N ALA A 9 17.78 -3.69 -17.10
CA ALA A 9 18.76 -3.21 -16.14
C ALA A 9 18.94 -1.68 -16.20
N GLU A 10 18.96 -1.10 -17.40
CA GLU A 10 19.02 0.35 -17.60
C GLU A 10 17.78 1.07 -17.02
N LEU A 11 16.57 0.52 -17.27
CA LEU A 11 15.33 1.09 -16.72
C LEU A 11 15.24 1.01 -15.19
N LEU A 12 15.84 -0.01 -14.57
CA LEU A 12 15.93 -0.13 -13.12
C LEU A 12 16.88 0.93 -12.55
N ALA A 13 18.04 1.13 -13.17
CA ALA A 13 18.99 2.17 -12.77
C ALA A 13 18.37 3.58 -12.84
N ILE A 14 17.61 3.89 -13.89
CA ILE A 14 16.89 5.18 -14.02
C ILE A 14 15.87 5.39 -12.89
N ARG A 15 15.32 4.30 -12.31
CA ARG A 15 14.39 4.33 -11.18
C ARG A 15 15.09 4.33 -9.81
N GLY A 16 16.42 4.45 -9.77
CA GLY A 16 17.21 4.41 -8.53
C GLY A 16 17.38 3.00 -7.95
N ILE A 17 17.10 1.95 -8.72
CA ILE A 17 17.26 0.55 -8.33
C ILE A 17 18.61 0.07 -8.86
N GLU A 18 19.66 0.25 -8.06
CA GLU A 18 21.04 0.07 -8.50
C GLU A 18 21.64 -1.27 -8.07
N THR A 19 21.14 -1.85 -6.97
CA THR A 19 21.69 -3.09 -6.43
C THR A 19 20.89 -4.32 -6.87
N TYR A 20 21.56 -5.49 -6.79
CA TYR A 20 20.90 -6.76 -7.02
C TYR A 20 19.72 -6.98 -6.06
N ASP A 21 19.91 -6.59 -4.79
CA ASP A 21 18.90 -6.78 -3.75
C ASP A 21 17.70 -5.86 -3.97
N ASP A 22 17.91 -4.60 -4.35
CA ASP A 22 16.82 -3.66 -4.68
C ASP A 22 15.99 -4.18 -5.85
N ALA A 23 16.65 -4.69 -6.90
CA ALA A 23 15.97 -5.23 -8.06
C ALA A 23 15.24 -6.54 -7.72
N LYS A 24 15.82 -7.40 -6.86
CA LYS A 24 15.14 -8.60 -6.37
C LYS A 24 13.87 -8.25 -5.60
N LEU A 25 13.90 -7.22 -4.77
CA LEU A 25 12.77 -6.73 -3.99
C LEU A 25 11.69 -6.10 -4.88
N PHE A 26 12.10 -5.32 -5.87
CA PHE A 26 11.19 -4.73 -6.84
C PHE A 26 10.39 -5.80 -7.62
N PHE A 27 11.06 -6.89 -8.05
CA PHE A 27 10.38 -7.97 -8.78
C PHE A 27 9.61 -8.95 -7.86
N ARG A 28 9.92 -8.97 -6.56
CA ARG A 28 9.33 -9.90 -5.60
C ARG A 28 8.93 -9.14 -4.34
N PRO A 29 7.92 -8.26 -4.43
CA PRO A 29 7.38 -7.58 -3.27
C PRO A 29 6.77 -8.61 -2.32
N THR A 30 6.88 -8.35 -1.02
CA THR A 30 6.33 -9.19 0.04
C THR A 30 5.50 -8.34 0.99
N ILE A 31 4.50 -8.95 1.64
CA ILE A 31 3.56 -8.23 2.53
C ILE A 31 4.30 -7.60 3.73
N ASP A 32 5.33 -8.27 4.26
CA ASP A 32 6.17 -7.78 5.36
C ASP A 32 6.94 -6.49 5.03
N ARG A 33 6.96 -6.08 3.75
CA ARG A 33 7.64 -4.88 3.26
C ARG A 33 6.68 -3.79 2.79
N ILE A 34 5.39 -3.93 3.07
CA ILE A 34 4.43 -2.84 2.84
C ILE A 34 4.75 -1.70 3.83
N HIS A 35 4.54 -0.46 3.38
CA HIS A 35 4.72 0.71 4.24
C HIS A 35 3.82 0.61 5.47
N ASP A 36 4.35 1.01 6.61
CA ASP A 36 3.57 1.09 7.85
C ASP A 36 2.41 2.08 7.66
N PRO A 37 1.14 1.61 7.72
CA PRO A 37 -0.02 2.48 7.57
C PRO A 37 -0.07 3.61 8.61
N PHE A 38 0.48 3.39 9.81
CA PHE A 38 0.47 4.37 10.90
C PHE A 38 1.40 5.56 10.66
N LEU A 39 2.25 5.51 9.64
CA LEU A 39 3.02 6.67 9.19
C LEU A 39 2.15 7.71 8.46
N MET A 40 0.94 7.33 8.03
CA MET A 40 -0.02 8.26 7.47
C MET A 40 -0.57 9.17 8.57
N LYS A 41 -0.67 10.47 8.26
CA LYS A 41 -1.13 11.49 9.20
C LYS A 41 -2.48 11.09 9.82
N ASP A 42 -2.53 11.11 11.15
CA ASP A 42 -3.72 10.84 11.97
C ASP A 42 -4.34 9.44 11.76
N MET A 43 -3.58 8.47 11.23
CA MET A 43 -4.07 7.10 11.00
C MET A 43 -4.46 6.40 12.30
N ASP A 44 -3.67 6.60 13.35
CA ASP A 44 -3.93 6.10 14.71
C ASP A 44 -5.28 6.60 15.24
N GLN A 45 -5.50 7.91 15.19
CA GLN A 45 -6.74 8.56 15.64
C GLN A 45 -7.95 8.08 14.82
N GLY A 46 -7.79 7.95 13.50
CA GLY A 46 -8.84 7.47 12.60
C GLY A 46 -9.24 6.02 12.91
N ALA A 47 -8.25 5.13 13.05
CA ALA A 47 -8.47 3.73 13.39
C ALA A 47 -9.16 3.58 14.75
N ASP A 48 -8.71 4.30 15.77
CA ASP A 48 -9.29 4.27 17.12
C ASP A 48 -10.74 4.78 17.14
N ARG A 49 -11.03 5.86 16.39
CA ARG A 49 -12.39 6.41 16.28
C ARG A 49 -13.35 5.44 15.61
N LEU A 50 -12.90 4.77 14.54
CA LEU A 50 -13.70 3.77 13.83
C LEU A 50 -13.94 2.54 14.72
N ALA A 51 -12.89 2.03 15.39
CA ALA A 51 -13.01 0.92 16.31
C ALA A 51 -13.97 1.23 17.47
N LEU A 52 -13.97 2.46 17.99
CA LEU A 52 -14.94 2.90 18.99
C LEU A 52 -16.38 2.90 18.45
N ALA A 53 -16.59 3.42 17.22
CA ALA A 53 -17.90 3.45 16.58
C ALA A 53 -18.50 2.03 16.47
N ILE A 54 -17.67 1.08 16.03
CA ILE A 54 -18.05 -0.33 15.88
C ILE A 54 -18.40 -0.93 17.25
N ARG A 55 -17.56 -0.71 18.28
CA ARG A 55 -17.83 -1.21 19.65
C ARG A 55 -19.13 -0.66 20.24
N ASN A 56 -19.49 0.58 19.90
CA ASN A 56 -20.69 1.25 20.39
C ASN A 56 -21.94 0.93 19.55
N GLY A 57 -21.82 0.18 18.45
CA GLY A 57 -22.93 -0.06 17.53
C GLY A 57 -23.40 1.21 16.79
N GLU A 58 -22.51 2.19 16.61
CA GLU A 58 -22.79 3.39 15.84
C GLU A 58 -22.95 3.05 14.35
N ARG A 59 -23.82 3.79 13.64
CA ARG A 59 -23.92 3.66 12.18
C ARG A 59 -22.70 4.32 11.54
N VAL A 60 -21.96 3.55 10.75
CA VAL A 60 -20.81 4.03 9.97
C VAL A 60 -21.21 4.11 8.49
N LEU A 61 -21.00 5.27 7.88
CA LEU A 61 -21.14 5.47 6.44
C LEU A 61 -19.77 5.30 5.80
N VAL A 62 -19.63 4.33 4.90
CA VAL A 62 -18.44 4.20 4.05
C VAL A 62 -18.72 4.96 2.75
N TYR A 63 -17.93 6.01 2.50
CA TYR A 63 -18.04 6.85 1.30
C TYR A 63 -16.71 6.82 0.56
N GLY A 64 -16.70 6.21 -0.62
CA GLY A 64 -15.52 6.13 -1.49
C GLY A 64 -15.61 7.09 -2.67
N ASP A 65 -14.45 7.34 -3.29
CA ASP A 65 -14.37 7.99 -4.59
C ASP A 65 -14.76 7.02 -5.72
N TYR A 66 -15.07 7.55 -6.90
CA TYR A 66 -15.56 6.85 -8.06
C TYR A 66 -14.48 6.08 -8.83
N ASP A 67 -13.20 6.25 -8.48
CA ASP A 67 -12.11 5.49 -9.07
C ASP A 67 -12.07 4.02 -8.58
N VAL A 68 -11.27 3.22 -9.28
CA VAL A 68 -11.22 1.77 -9.04
C VAL A 68 -10.62 1.48 -7.67
N ASP A 69 -9.67 2.28 -7.22
CA ASP A 69 -9.08 2.20 -5.88
C ASP A 69 -10.08 2.63 -4.79
N GLY A 70 -10.84 3.71 -4.98
CA GLY A 70 -11.87 4.16 -4.04
C GLY A 70 -13.02 3.16 -3.89
N THR A 71 -13.49 2.61 -5.00
CA THR A 71 -14.54 1.57 -5.00
C THR A 71 -14.05 0.25 -4.38
N THR A 72 -12.82 -0.17 -4.68
CA THR A 72 -12.20 -1.36 -4.06
C THR A 72 -12.02 -1.17 -2.56
N ALA A 73 -11.49 -0.02 -2.12
CA ALA A 73 -11.30 0.28 -0.71
C ALA A 73 -12.63 0.30 0.06
N THR A 74 -13.68 0.90 -0.52
CA THR A 74 -15.03 0.88 0.04
C THR A 74 -15.55 -0.54 0.21
N SER A 75 -15.34 -1.40 -0.79
CA SER A 75 -15.75 -2.80 -0.73
C SER A 75 -15.00 -3.61 0.33
N CYS A 76 -13.73 -3.30 0.59
CA CYS A 76 -12.96 -3.93 1.65
C CYS A 76 -13.40 -3.52 3.06
N LEU A 77 -14.03 -2.35 3.20
CA LEU A 77 -14.47 -1.82 4.48
C LEU A 77 -15.93 -2.19 4.84
N TYR A 78 -16.72 -2.62 3.86
CA TYR A 78 -18.10 -3.07 4.05
C TYR A 78 -18.14 -4.52 4.55
#